data_AF-A0A6L7UXM7-F1
#
_entry.id   AF-A0A6L7UXM7-F1
#
_cell.length_a   1.000
_cell.length_b   1.000
_cell.length_c   1.000
_cell.angle_alpha   90.00
_cell.angle_beta   90.00
_cell.angle_gamma   90.00
#
_symmetry.space_group_name_H-M   'P 1'
#
loop_
_entity.id
_entity.type
_entity.pdbx_description
1 polymer ?
#
loop_
_entity_poly.entity_id
_entity_poly.type
_entity_poly.pdbx_seq_one_letter_code
_entity_poly.pdbx_strand_id
1 'polypeptide(L)'
;MASSISPDSGVSESANPRHERLRAWWEAGSGGALVYSELRRVPSEAWTEALARLPEDDGPEPVPPPDRPPARVVDLPEVLALRALLMDRRVAFDTVERWIRALTQTTRMLEYERPLIWTADHVASRLVQIGSGGEGSMWSTLEVVRELWDWHPDHPYIAVQSERLLSWLEMLLATPQPESSQS
;
A
#
# COMPACT_ATOMS: atom_id res chain seq x y z
N MET A 1 55.43 1.07 10.68
CA MET A 1 54.07 1.55 11.02
C MET A 1 53.39 1.98 9.74
N ALA A 2 52.44 1.17 9.26
CA ALA A 2 51.43 1.57 8.28
C ALA A 2 50.34 0.48 8.35
N SER A 3 49.27 0.80 9.06
CA SER A 3 48.04 0.02 9.06
C SER A 3 47.37 0.20 7.69
N SER A 4 46.88 -0.87 7.09
CA SER A 4 45.99 -0.79 5.92
C SER A 4 44.94 -1.89 6.03
N ILE A 5 43.93 -1.54 6.83
CA ILE A 5 42.49 -1.72 6.65
C ILE A 5 42.11 -2.83 5.65
N SER A 6 41.60 -3.94 6.19
CA SER A 6 40.79 -4.91 5.46
C SER A 6 39.50 -4.25 4.96
N PRO A 7 39.07 -4.48 3.71
CA PRO A 7 37.70 -4.16 3.29
C PRO A 7 36.77 -5.24 3.85
N ASP A 8 36.25 -4.99 5.04
CA ASP A 8 35.07 -5.67 5.57
C ASP A 8 33.85 -4.90 5.02
N SER A 9 33.39 -5.27 3.82
CA SER A 9 32.21 -4.64 3.20
C SER A 9 31.63 -5.57 2.15
N GLY A 10 30.61 -6.30 2.57
CA GLY A 10 29.85 -7.17 1.69
C GLY A 10 28.92 -8.07 2.49
N VAL A 11 28.22 -7.52 3.48
CA VAL A 11 26.98 -8.15 3.95
C VAL A 11 26.07 -8.11 2.73
N SER A 12 26.00 -9.24 2.03
CA SER A 12 25.03 -9.44 0.97
C SER A 12 23.67 -9.32 1.66
N GLU A 13 22.98 -8.19 1.42
CA GLU A 13 21.54 -8.06 1.63
C GLU A 13 20.87 -9.19 0.86
N SER A 14 20.69 -10.33 1.51
CA SER A 14 19.78 -11.35 1.01
C SER A 14 18.41 -10.72 1.11
N ALA A 15 17.94 -10.11 0.01
CA ALA A 15 16.61 -9.58 -0.08
C ALA A 15 15.64 -10.61 0.50
N ASN A 16 14.83 -10.21 1.48
CA ASN A 16 13.93 -11.14 2.13
C ASN A 16 13.00 -11.72 1.05
N PRO A 17 12.98 -13.04 0.82
CA PRO A 17 12.20 -13.63 -0.27
C PRO A 17 10.71 -13.30 -0.19
N ARG A 18 10.22 -12.98 1.03
CA ARG A 18 8.86 -12.49 1.24
C ARG A 18 8.67 -11.07 0.70
N HIS A 19 9.62 -10.18 0.98
CA HIS A 19 9.60 -8.81 0.50
C HIS A 19 9.66 -8.76 -1.03
N GLU A 20 10.58 -9.52 -1.64
CA GLU A 20 10.69 -9.61 -3.10
C GLU A 20 9.41 -10.14 -3.76
N ARG A 21 8.72 -11.10 -3.12
CA ARG A 21 7.42 -11.57 -3.59
C ARG A 21 6.34 -10.49 -3.51
N LEU A 22 6.33 -9.69 -2.44
CA LEU A 22 5.40 -8.56 -2.31
C LEU A 22 5.69 -7.48 -3.35
N ARG A 23 6.97 -7.14 -3.55
CA ARG A 23 7.41 -6.19 -4.58
C ARG A 23 7.03 -6.67 -5.99
N ALA A 24 7.30 -7.93 -6.32
CA ALA A 24 6.91 -8.52 -7.60
C ALA A 24 5.40 -8.49 -7.82
N TRP A 25 4.59 -8.69 -6.77
CA TRP A 25 3.14 -8.51 -6.87
C TRP A 25 2.76 -7.04 -7.09
N TRP A 26 3.38 -6.10 -6.37
CA TRP A 26 3.12 -4.68 -6.49
C TRP A 26 3.38 -4.17 -7.91
N GLU A 27 4.53 -4.53 -8.48
CA GLU A 27 4.95 -4.09 -9.81
C GLU A 27 4.17 -4.79 -10.94
N ALA A 28 3.99 -6.12 -10.87
CA ALA A 28 3.42 -6.88 -11.97
C ALA A 28 1.90 -7.10 -11.86
N GLY A 29 1.28 -6.81 -10.71
CA GLY A 29 -0.08 -7.23 -10.37
C GLY A 29 -0.26 -8.76 -10.29
N SER A 30 0.82 -9.54 -10.38
CA SER A 30 0.81 -11.00 -10.43
C SER A 30 0.91 -11.61 -9.03
N GLY A 31 0.33 -12.78 -8.81
CA GLY A 31 0.40 -13.44 -7.49
C GLY A 31 -0.48 -12.81 -6.40
N GLY A 32 -1.35 -11.85 -6.74
CA GLY A 32 -2.20 -11.16 -5.77
C GLY A 32 -3.14 -12.09 -4.99
N ALA A 33 -3.62 -13.18 -5.58
CA ALA A 33 -4.44 -14.16 -4.89
C ALA A 33 -3.73 -14.81 -3.68
N LEU A 34 -2.41 -15.01 -3.75
CA LEU A 34 -1.62 -15.55 -2.64
C LEU A 34 -1.44 -14.53 -1.53
N VAL A 35 -1.01 -13.32 -1.88
CA VAL A 35 -0.85 -12.20 -0.92
C VAL A 35 -2.17 -11.92 -0.21
N TYR A 36 -3.27 -11.86 -0.95
CA TYR A 36 -4.62 -11.75 -0.40
C TYR A 36 -4.96 -12.86 0.59
N SER A 37 -4.67 -14.12 0.22
CA SER A 37 -4.99 -15.29 1.03
C SER A 37 -4.21 -15.31 2.36
N GLU A 38 -3.01 -14.76 2.38
CA GLU A 38 -2.22 -14.60 3.59
C GLU A 38 -2.72 -13.41 4.43
N LEU A 39 -2.88 -12.22 3.82
CA LEU A 39 -3.33 -11.02 4.52
C LEU A 39 -4.71 -11.19 5.16
N ARG A 40 -5.65 -11.88 4.50
CA ARG A 40 -7.00 -12.10 5.06
C ARG A 40 -7.03 -12.98 6.32
N ARG A 41 -5.94 -13.69 6.62
CA ARG A 41 -5.78 -14.52 7.83
C ARG A 41 -5.12 -13.76 8.97
N VAL A 42 -4.56 -12.58 8.71
CA VAL A 42 -3.91 -11.75 9.72
C VAL A 42 -4.99 -11.16 10.63
N PRO A 43 -4.95 -11.42 11.95
CA PRO A 43 -5.93 -10.91 12.89
C PRO A 43 -5.82 -9.38 13.01
N SER A 44 -6.94 -8.70 13.24
CA SER A 44 -7.05 -7.24 13.25
C SER A 44 -6.08 -6.54 14.21
N GLU A 45 -5.74 -7.17 15.33
CA GLU A 45 -4.77 -6.67 16.31
C GLU A 45 -3.36 -6.56 15.70
N ALA A 46 -2.95 -7.55 14.90
CA ALA A 46 -1.63 -7.58 14.26
C ALA A 46 -1.46 -6.44 13.23
N TRP A 47 -2.56 -5.98 12.60
CA TRP A 47 -2.56 -4.80 11.73
C TRP A 47 -2.13 -3.55 12.49
N THR A 48 -2.71 -3.34 13.68
CA THR A 48 -2.41 -2.20 14.54
C THR A 48 -0.99 -2.30 15.11
N GLU A 49 -0.59 -3.49 15.58
CA GLU A 49 0.75 -3.71 16.12
C GLU A 49 1.86 -3.50 15.09
N ALA A 50 1.67 -3.95 13.85
CA ALA A 50 2.66 -3.75 12.80
C ALA A 50 2.82 -2.25 12.46
N LEU A 51 1.71 -1.49 12.44
CA LEU A 51 1.77 -0.05 12.18
C LEU A 51 2.52 0.68 13.30
N ALA A 52 2.29 0.32 14.55
CA ALA A 52 2.97 0.92 15.70
C ALA A 52 4.48 0.60 15.77
N ARG A 53 4.94 -0.45 15.07
CA ARG A 53 6.36 -0.85 15.01
C ARG A 53 7.10 -0.23 13.81
N LEU A 54 6.39 0.36 12.87
CA LEU A 54 6.99 1.03 11.72
C LEU A 54 7.66 2.32 12.22
N PRO A 55 8.96 2.55 11.97
CA PRO A 55 9.61 3.81 12.35
C PRO A 55 8.88 4.98 11.69
N GLU A 56 8.64 6.08 12.39
CA GLU A 56 8.14 7.31 11.76
C GLU A 56 9.14 7.74 10.68
N ASP A 57 8.66 7.86 9.44
CA ASP A 57 9.40 8.39 8.31
C ASP A 57 8.41 9.17 7.46
N ASP A 58 8.60 10.48 7.41
CA ASP A 58 7.76 11.37 6.61
C ASP A 58 8.03 11.18 5.11
N GLY A 59 9.17 10.56 4.75
CA GLY A 59 9.62 10.45 3.37
C GLY A 59 9.89 11.82 2.74
N PRO A 60 10.13 11.87 1.41
CA PRO A 60 10.15 13.13 0.70
C PRO A 60 8.76 13.79 0.73
N GLU A 61 8.70 15.12 0.78
CA GLU A 61 7.44 15.86 0.69
C GLU A 61 6.80 15.62 -0.69
N PRO A 62 5.51 15.25 -0.78
CA PRO A 62 4.84 15.06 -2.06
C PRO A 62 4.72 16.41 -2.78
N VAL A 63 4.87 16.42 -4.10
CA VAL A 63 4.52 17.61 -4.88
C VAL A 63 3.01 17.86 -4.74
N PRO A 64 2.58 19.00 -4.15
CA PRO A 64 1.17 19.26 -3.93
C PRO A 64 0.47 19.45 -5.28
N PRO A 65 -0.77 18.99 -5.42
CA PRO A 65 -1.47 19.10 -6.69
C PRO A 65 -1.86 20.55 -6.99
N PRO A 66 -1.93 20.94 -8.29
CA PRO A 66 -2.01 22.34 -8.71
C PRO A 66 -3.33 23.05 -8.38
N ASP A 67 -4.40 22.30 -8.08
CA ASP A 67 -5.76 22.82 -7.96
C ASP A 67 -6.39 22.59 -6.57
N ARG A 68 -7.42 23.38 -6.23
CA ARG A 68 -8.27 23.14 -5.05
C ARG A 68 -9.15 21.90 -5.28
N PRO A 69 -9.31 21.00 -4.28
CA PRO A 69 -10.15 19.82 -4.46
C PRO A 69 -11.63 20.18 -4.70
N PRO A 70 -12.33 19.47 -5.59
CA PRO A 70 -13.77 19.58 -5.78
C PRO A 70 -14.56 19.13 -4.55
N ALA A 71 -15.85 19.50 -4.51
CA ALA A 71 -16.73 19.20 -3.38
C ALA A 71 -17.03 17.71 -3.19
N ARG A 72 -16.89 16.89 -4.23
CA ARG A 72 -17.13 15.44 -4.17
C ARG A 72 -15.87 14.69 -4.56
N VAL A 73 -15.56 13.65 -3.81
CA VAL A 73 -14.41 12.76 -4.07
C VAL A 73 -14.43 12.17 -5.48
N VAL A 74 -15.60 11.75 -5.97
CA VAL A 74 -15.72 11.15 -7.32
C VAL A 74 -15.37 12.11 -8.46
N ASP A 75 -15.35 13.41 -8.18
CA ASP A 75 -15.01 14.47 -9.14
C ASP A 75 -13.52 14.85 -9.06
N LEU A 76 -12.73 14.27 -8.14
CA LEU A 76 -11.29 14.51 -8.05
C LEU A 76 -10.60 14.14 -9.36
N PRO A 77 -9.69 14.98 -9.89
CA PRO A 77 -8.93 14.68 -11.11
C PRO A 77 -8.26 13.30 -11.08
N GLU A 78 -7.75 12.88 -9.93
CA GLU A 78 -7.14 11.58 -9.66
C GLU A 78 -8.10 10.42 -9.90
N VAL A 79 -9.33 10.54 -9.38
CA VAL A 79 -10.35 9.51 -9.48
C VAL A 79 -10.82 9.39 -10.94
N LEU A 80 -10.97 10.54 -11.61
CA LEU A 80 -11.33 10.59 -13.02
C LEU A 80 -10.21 10.03 -13.92
N ALA A 81 -8.95 10.37 -13.63
CA ALA A 81 -7.80 9.89 -14.38
C ALA A 81 -7.60 8.39 -14.20
N LEU A 82 -7.71 7.88 -12.96
CA LEU A 82 -7.69 6.44 -12.71
C LEU A 82 -8.84 5.74 -13.43
N ARG A 83 -10.07 6.27 -13.38
CA ARG A 83 -11.20 5.70 -14.13
C ARG A 83 -10.91 5.63 -15.62
N ALA A 84 -10.35 6.69 -16.22
CA ALA A 84 -9.99 6.71 -17.63
C ALA A 84 -8.90 5.66 -17.95
N LEU A 85 -7.87 5.56 -17.11
CA LEU A 85 -6.80 4.57 -17.23
C LEU A 85 -7.34 3.13 -17.21
N LEU A 86 -8.22 2.82 -16.26
CA LEU A 86 -8.78 1.48 -16.10
C LEU A 86 -9.67 1.07 -17.29
N MET A 87 -10.39 2.03 -17.86
CA MET A 87 -11.18 1.81 -19.07
C MET A 87 -10.29 1.57 -20.29
N ASP A 88 -9.18 2.31 -20.41
CA ASP A 88 -8.19 2.14 -21.49
C ASP A 88 -7.49 0.77 -21.41
N ARG A 89 -7.10 0.35 -20.20
CA ARG A 89 -6.55 -0.99 -19.91
C ARG A 89 -7.55 -2.14 -20.12
N ARG A 90 -8.80 -1.84 -20.51
CA ARG A 90 -9.89 -2.80 -20.72
C ARG A 90 -10.14 -3.70 -19.51
N VAL A 91 -9.98 -3.14 -18.32
CA VAL A 91 -10.29 -3.84 -17.08
C VAL A 91 -11.80 -4.12 -17.03
N ALA A 92 -12.18 -5.31 -16.54
CA ALA A 92 -13.58 -5.69 -16.43
C ALA A 92 -14.38 -4.66 -15.62
N PHE A 93 -15.58 -4.31 -16.10
CA PHE A 93 -16.41 -3.23 -15.53
C PHE A 93 -16.62 -3.38 -14.02
N ASP A 94 -16.95 -4.58 -13.53
CA ASP A 94 -17.16 -4.86 -12.10
C ASP A 94 -15.91 -4.57 -11.26
N THR A 95 -14.72 -4.81 -11.82
CA THR A 95 -13.45 -4.48 -11.15
C THR A 95 -13.25 -2.98 -11.08
N VAL A 96 -13.58 -2.25 -12.15
CA VAL A 96 -13.53 -0.79 -12.16
C VAL A 96 -14.48 -0.21 -11.10
N GLU A 97 -15.73 -0.66 -11.03
CA GLU A 97 -16.68 -0.18 -10.02
C GLU A 97 -16.20 -0.47 -8.59
N ARG A 98 -15.67 -1.67 -8.36
CA ARG A 98 -15.11 -2.08 -7.06
C ARG A 98 -13.95 -1.19 -6.64
N TRP A 99 -13.02 -0.90 -7.55
CA TRP A 99 -11.87 -0.05 -7.28
C TRP A 99 -12.28 1.41 -7.05
N ILE A 100 -13.16 1.97 -7.88
CA ILE A 100 -13.66 3.34 -7.69
C ILE A 100 -14.39 3.49 -6.33
N ARG A 101 -15.15 2.47 -5.92
CA ARG A 101 -15.78 2.45 -4.59
C ARG A 101 -14.73 2.43 -3.47
N ALA A 102 -13.73 1.56 -3.57
CA ALA A 102 -12.66 1.45 -2.58
C ALA A 102 -11.85 2.75 -2.45
N LEU A 103 -11.53 3.39 -3.58
CA LEU A 103 -10.84 4.68 -3.61
C LEU A 103 -11.69 5.76 -2.93
N THR A 104 -12.96 5.87 -3.34
CA THR A 104 -13.88 6.88 -2.80
C THR A 104 -14.06 6.75 -1.29
N GLN A 105 -14.19 5.51 -0.78
CA GLN A 105 -14.29 5.24 0.65
C GLN A 105 -13.00 5.60 1.39
N THR A 106 -11.85 5.27 0.82
CA THR A 106 -10.54 5.58 1.41
C THR A 106 -10.31 7.08 1.51
N THR A 107 -10.61 7.85 0.46
CA THR A 107 -10.48 9.32 0.48
C THR A 107 -11.38 9.97 1.54
N ARG A 108 -12.62 9.52 1.69
CA ARG A 108 -13.54 10.10 2.70
C ARG A 108 -13.05 9.88 4.13
N MET A 109 -12.44 8.73 4.40
CA MET A 109 -11.96 8.35 5.73
C MET A 109 -10.65 9.04 6.09
N LEU A 110 -9.85 9.38 5.10
CA LEU A 110 -8.64 10.21 5.24
C LEU A 110 -8.99 11.70 5.19
N GLU A 111 -10.13 12.11 5.77
CA GLU A 111 -10.55 13.52 5.85
C GLU A 111 -10.55 14.29 4.52
N TYR A 112 -10.89 13.60 3.42
CA TYR A 112 -10.86 14.16 2.06
C TYR A 112 -9.46 14.54 1.56
N GLU A 113 -8.42 13.99 2.17
CA GLU A 113 -7.05 14.11 1.69
C GLU A 113 -6.94 13.53 0.28
N ARG A 114 -6.23 14.26 -0.59
CA ARG A 114 -6.14 13.92 -2.00
C ARG A 114 -5.34 12.63 -2.20
N PRO A 115 -5.76 11.74 -3.11
CA PRO A 115 -5.02 10.49 -3.35
C PRO A 115 -3.57 10.68 -3.80
N LEU A 116 -3.22 11.82 -4.42
CA LEU A 116 -1.82 12.13 -4.81
C LEU A 116 -0.88 12.41 -3.63
N ILE A 117 -1.41 12.65 -2.44
CA ILE A 117 -0.59 12.95 -1.26
C ILE A 117 -0.69 11.85 -0.19
N TRP A 118 -1.33 10.73 -0.51
CA TRP A 118 -1.41 9.61 0.42
C TRP A 118 -0.02 9.05 0.70
N THR A 119 0.30 8.95 1.98
CA THR A 119 1.48 8.25 2.48
C THR A 119 1.16 6.76 2.68
N ALA A 120 2.20 5.94 2.85
CA ALA A 120 2.06 4.57 3.31
C ALA A 120 1.27 4.49 4.62
N ASP A 121 1.47 5.46 5.52
CA ASP A 121 0.85 5.50 6.84
C ASP A 121 -0.64 5.84 6.75
N HIS A 122 -1.05 6.72 5.83
CA HIS A 122 -2.46 6.98 5.54
C HIS A 122 -3.15 5.70 5.03
N VAL A 123 -2.51 5.00 4.08
CA VAL A 123 -3.04 3.75 3.52
C VAL A 123 -3.10 2.65 4.58
N ALA A 124 -2.03 2.47 5.37
CA ALA A 124 -1.95 1.48 6.44
C ALA A 124 -3.01 1.75 7.53
N SER A 125 -3.16 3.01 7.95
CA SER A 125 -4.21 3.42 8.90
C SER A 125 -5.60 3.09 8.38
N ARG A 126 -5.86 3.28 7.09
CA ARG A 126 -7.13 2.88 6.48
C ARG A 126 -7.33 1.37 6.55
N LEU A 127 -6.31 0.58 6.23
CA LEU A 127 -6.38 -0.87 6.25
C LEU A 127 -6.61 -1.41 7.67
N VAL A 128 -5.98 -0.81 8.69
CA VAL A 128 -6.24 -1.09 10.12
C VAL A 128 -7.71 -0.85 10.47
N GLN A 129 -8.30 0.26 10.03
CA GLN A 129 -9.72 0.56 10.27
C GLN A 129 -10.64 -0.48 9.61
N ILE A 130 -10.35 -0.91 8.39
CA ILE A 130 -11.12 -1.96 7.70
C ILE A 130 -10.98 -3.29 8.46
N GLY A 131 -9.76 -3.67 8.83
CA GLY A 131 -9.48 -4.89 9.59
C GLY A 131 -10.21 -4.91 10.94
N SER A 132 -10.34 -3.76 11.61
CA SER A 132 -11.01 -3.62 12.90
C SER A 132 -12.55 -3.56 12.83
N GLY A 133 -13.15 -3.97 11.70
CA GLY A 133 -14.59 -4.00 11.50
C GLY A 133 -15.18 -2.76 10.81
N GLY A 134 -14.34 -1.89 10.27
CA GLY A 134 -14.77 -0.78 9.43
C GLY A 134 -15.30 -1.26 8.06
N GLU A 135 -16.04 -0.38 7.38
CA GLU A 135 -16.56 -0.68 6.04
C GLU A 135 -15.44 -0.77 5.01
N GLY A 136 -15.55 -1.68 4.03
CA GLY A 136 -14.65 -1.76 2.88
C GLY A 136 -13.98 -3.11 2.72
N SER A 137 -13.08 -3.20 1.75
CA SER A 137 -12.30 -4.41 1.46
C SER A 137 -10.83 -4.04 1.45
N MET A 138 -10.06 -4.60 2.39
CA MET A 138 -8.61 -4.37 2.47
C MET A 138 -7.93 -4.65 1.13
N TRP A 139 -8.34 -5.73 0.47
CA TRP A 139 -7.80 -6.11 -0.83
C TRP A 139 -8.13 -5.11 -1.93
N SER A 140 -9.39 -4.69 -2.02
CA SER A 140 -9.79 -3.71 -3.03
C SER A 140 -9.13 -2.34 -2.79
N THR A 141 -8.89 -1.98 -1.53
CA THR A 141 -8.13 -0.79 -1.15
C THR A 141 -6.66 -0.90 -1.59
N LEU A 142 -5.99 -2.02 -1.30
CA LEU A 142 -4.60 -2.24 -1.74
C LEU A 142 -4.46 -2.23 -3.26
N GLU A 143 -5.35 -2.91 -3.97
CA GLU A 143 -5.33 -2.94 -5.44
C GLU A 143 -5.52 -1.55 -6.05
N VAL A 144 -6.45 -0.75 -5.52
CA VAL A 144 -6.68 0.59 -6.06
C VAL A 144 -5.57 1.57 -5.70
N VAL A 145 -4.94 1.44 -4.53
CA VAL A 145 -3.74 2.22 -4.17
C VAL A 145 -2.59 1.87 -5.10
N ARG A 146 -2.34 0.58 -5.35
CA ARG A 146 -1.31 0.13 -6.28
C ARG A 146 -1.48 0.74 -7.68
N GLU A 147 -2.69 0.69 -8.22
CA GLU A 147 -2.97 1.24 -9.56
C GLU A 147 -2.91 2.77 -9.61
N LEU A 148 -3.35 3.43 -8.55
CA LEU A 148 -3.21 4.87 -8.43
C LEU A 148 -1.74 5.30 -8.35
N TRP A 149 -0.94 4.59 -7.55
CA TRP A 149 0.49 4.87 -7.37
C TRP A 149 1.31 4.52 -8.62
N ASP A 150 0.96 3.45 -9.35
CA ASP A 150 1.52 3.15 -10.68
C ASP A 150 1.30 4.30 -11.67
N TRP A 151 0.11 4.93 -11.63
CA TRP A 151 -0.23 6.07 -12.47
C TRP A 151 0.36 7.42 -11.99
N HIS A 152 0.80 7.49 -10.73
CA HIS A 152 1.10 8.75 -10.07
C HIS A 152 2.28 9.50 -10.72
N PRO A 153 2.19 10.83 -10.90
CA PRO A 153 3.22 11.61 -11.61
C PRO A 153 4.54 11.78 -10.84
N ASP A 154 4.51 11.71 -9.51
CA ASP A 154 5.69 11.85 -8.64
C ASP A 154 6.31 10.48 -8.30
N HIS A 155 7.10 9.92 -9.23
CA HIS A 155 7.68 8.59 -9.06
C HIS A 155 8.64 8.45 -7.86
N PRO A 156 9.55 9.41 -7.56
CA PRO A 156 10.43 9.29 -6.39
C PRO A 156 9.67 9.23 -5.07
N TYR A 157 8.66 10.09 -4.88
CA TYR A 157 7.79 10.03 -3.71
C TYR A 157 7.12 8.67 -3.58
N ILE A 158 6.52 8.21 -4.69
CA ILE A 158 5.75 6.97 -4.70
C ILE A 158 6.60 5.73 -4.50
N ALA A 159 7.84 5.72 -5.00
CA ALA A 159 8.76 4.61 -4.76
C ALA A 159 9.03 4.44 -3.25
N VAL A 160 9.25 5.56 -2.54
CA VAL A 160 9.44 5.55 -1.08
C VAL A 160 8.18 5.07 -0.36
N GLN A 161 7.01 5.60 -0.71
CA GLN A 161 5.74 5.19 -0.09
C GLN A 161 5.40 3.71 -0.39
N SER A 162 5.70 3.24 -1.60
CA SER A 162 5.51 1.83 -1.99
C SER A 162 6.41 0.92 -1.15
N GLU A 163 7.70 1.21 -1.06
CA GLU A 163 8.65 0.41 -0.28
C GLU A 163 8.28 0.36 1.21
N ARG A 164 7.85 1.50 1.76
CA ARG A 164 7.39 1.61 3.14
C ARG A 164 6.13 0.78 3.39
N LEU A 165 5.14 0.86 2.49
CA LEU A 165 3.93 0.04 2.58
C LEU A 165 4.24 -1.46 2.44
N LEU A 166 5.14 -1.83 1.54
CA LEU A 166 5.59 -3.22 1.36
C LEU A 166 6.31 -3.75 2.60
N SER A 167 7.16 -2.94 3.24
CA SER A 167 7.82 -3.27 4.51
C SER A 167 6.80 -3.51 5.63
N TRP A 168 5.76 -2.68 5.71
CA TRP A 168 4.68 -2.88 6.67
C TRP A 168 3.88 -4.17 6.39
N LEU A 169 3.53 -4.44 5.13
CA LEU A 169 2.87 -5.69 4.72
C LEU A 169 3.74 -6.92 5.03
N GLU A 170 5.06 -6.81 4.86
CA GLU A 170 6.00 -7.86 5.20
C GLU A 170 5.98 -8.18 6.70
N MET A 171 5.92 -7.17 7.58
CA MET A 171 5.81 -7.35 9.03
C MET A 171 4.53 -8.09 9.42
N LEU A 172 3.41 -7.78 8.76
CA LEU A 172 2.14 -8.49 8.98
C LEU A 172 2.26 -9.98 8.65
N LEU A 173 2.90 -10.27 7.53
CA LEU A 173 3.11 -11.63 7.03
C LEU A 173 4.25 -12.39 7.75
N ALA A 174 5.05 -11.70 8.57
CA ALA A 174 6.09 -12.29 9.39
C ALA A 174 5.59 -12.74 10.78
N THR A 175 4.41 -12.28 11.20
CA THR A 175 3.88 -12.58 12.53
C THR A 175 3.40 -14.05 12.56
N PRO A 176 3.97 -14.90 13.43
CA PRO A 176 3.56 -16.29 13.52
C PRO A 176 2.07 -16.36 13.89
N GLN A 177 1.28 -17.04 13.07
CA GLN A 177 -0.11 -17.29 13.38
C GLN A 177 -0.16 -18.11 14.68
N PRO A 178 -0.97 -17.74 15.68
CA PRO A 178 -1.18 -18.61 16.82
C PRO A 178 -1.73 -19.92 16.27
N GLU A 179 -1.01 -21.02 16.49
CA GLU A 179 -1.49 -22.35 16.14
C GLU A 179 -2.88 -22.47 16.75
N SER A 180 -3.88 -22.64 15.89
CA SER A 180 -5.23 -22.88 16.32
C SER A 180 -5.17 -24.14 17.16
N SER A 181 -5.26 -24.00 18.48
CA SER A 181 -5.37 -25.12 19.40
C SER A 181 -6.53 -25.99 18.93
N GLN A 182 -6.18 -27.07 18.23
CA GLN A 182 -7.13 -28.11 17.84
C GLN A 182 -7.68 -28.67 19.15
N SER A 183 -8.97 -28.42 19.38
CA SER A 183 -9.77 -29.15 20.38
C SER A 183 -10.45 -30.31 19.70
#